data_AF-A0A820NA96-F1
#
_entry.id   AF-A0A820NA96-F1
#
_cell.length_a   1.000
_cell.length_b   1.000
_cell.length_c   1.000
_cell.angle_alpha   90.00
_cell.angle_beta   90.00
_cell.angle_gamma   90.00
#
_symmetry.space_group_name_H-M   'P 1'
#
loop_
_entity.id
_entity.type
_entity.pdbx_description
1 polymer ?
#
loop_
_entity_poly.entity_id
_entity_poly.type
_entity_poly.pdbx_seq_one_letter_code
_entity_poly.pdbx_strand_id
1 'polypeptide(L)'
;LGFGAQELGESLKMAIIGDGISKFGRLPYTWPKKLSDLPGDITRYDMTSGFTYRYSNVEPLYRFGYGLSYSNFFYYDLSFNATNIKPGDGLTIYFNIKNIGQRISDEVIQIYLSIHLKNTSLANVSLAQLVDFERISDINPAEIIL
;
A
#
# COMPACT_ATOMS: atom_id res chain seq x y z
N LEU A 1 -14.09 -2.49 8.64
CA LEU A 1 -13.30 -2.52 9.89
C LEU A 1 -13.34 -3.94 10.43
N GLY A 2 -12.21 -4.45 10.92
CA GLY A 2 -12.19 -5.76 11.57
C GLY A 2 -12.87 -5.71 12.93
N PHE A 3 -13.63 -6.74 13.29
CA PHE A 3 -14.03 -6.95 14.67
C PHE A 3 -12.78 -7.30 15.48
N GLY A 4 -12.55 -6.60 16.59
CA GLY A 4 -11.43 -6.93 17.46
C GLY A 4 -11.65 -8.24 18.21
N ALA A 5 -10.56 -8.88 18.59
CA ALA A 5 -10.57 -10.03 19.47
C ALA A 5 -10.71 -9.61 20.95
N GLN A 6 -10.58 -10.57 21.87
CA GLN A 6 -10.78 -10.37 23.31
C GLN A 6 -9.90 -9.27 23.93
N GLU A 7 -8.73 -8.98 23.35
CA GLU A 7 -7.77 -7.95 23.79
C GLU A 7 -7.88 -6.60 23.03
N LEU A 8 -8.99 -6.35 22.32
CA LEU A 8 -9.16 -5.11 21.55
C LEU A 8 -9.00 -3.87 22.43
N GLY A 9 -9.59 -3.85 23.62
CA GLY A 9 -9.57 -2.69 24.51
C GLY A 9 -8.15 -2.28 24.89
N GLU A 10 -7.31 -3.25 25.25
CA GLU A 10 -5.92 -2.99 25.62
C GLU A 10 -5.09 -2.53 24.41
N SER A 11 -5.23 -3.20 23.27
CA SER A 11 -4.53 -2.81 22.04
C SER A 11 -4.92 -1.39 21.57
N LEU A 12 -6.19 -1.02 21.71
CA LEU A 12 -6.68 0.31 21.37
C LEU A 12 -6.13 1.37 22.33
N LYS A 13 -6.07 1.08 23.63
CA LYS A 13 -5.45 1.97 24.63
C LYS A 13 -3.99 2.25 24.28
N MET A 14 -3.21 1.21 23.99
CA MET A 14 -1.80 1.34 23.58
C MET A 14 -1.67 2.20 22.33
N ALA A 15 -2.50 1.95 21.31
CA ALA A 15 -2.51 2.75 20.09
C ALA A 15 -2.81 4.23 20.39
N ILE A 16 -3.89 4.55 21.11
CA ILE A 16 -4.30 5.95 21.37
C ILE A 16 -3.27 6.71 22.19
N ILE A 17 -2.73 6.09 23.24
CA ILE A 17 -1.74 6.73 24.12
C ILE A 17 -0.37 6.82 23.42
N GLY A 18 -0.16 6.02 22.38
CA GLY A 18 1.14 5.88 21.71
C GLY A 18 2.17 5.21 22.61
N ASP A 19 1.70 4.31 23.47
CA ASP A 19 2.55 3.49 24.34
C ASP A 19 3.02 2.26 23.58
N GLY A 20 4.32 1.99 23.62
CA GLY A 20 4.98 0.95 22.84
C GLY A 20 5.34 1.36 21.40
N ILE A 21 5.60 0.35 20.56
CA ILE A 21 6.05 0.54 19.17
C ILE A 21 4.84 0.79 18.28
N SER A 22 4.96 1.79 17.40
CA SER A 22 3.94 2.14 16.42
C SER A 22 3.73 1.05 15.37
N LYS A 23 2.82 0.12 15.66
CA LYS A 23 2.45 -0.99 14.78
C LYS A 23 1.10 -0.72 14.11
N PHE A 24 1.11 -0.18 12.89
CA PHE A 24 -0.11 0.20 12.19
C PHE A 24 -0.48 -0.71 11.03
N GLY A 25 -1.79 -0.85 10.83
CA GLY A 25 -2.36 -1.55 9.70
C GLY A 25 -2.39 -0.68 8.43
N ARG A 26 -2.29 -1.35 7.28
CA ARG A 26 -2.61 -0.78 5.98
C ARG A 26 -3.97 -1.33 5.52
N LEU A 27 -4.76 -0.52 4.83
CA LEU A 27 -6.08 -0.93 4.35
C LEU A 27 -5.96 -2.01 3.27
N PRO A 28 -6.59 -3.19 3.45
CA PRO A 28 -6.59 -4.24 2.42
C PRO A 28 -7.69 -4.04 1.36
N TYR A 29 -8.43 -2.93 1.40
CA TYR A 29 -9.47 -2.56 0.44
C TYR A 29 -9.55 -1.05 0.28
N THR A 30 -10.05 -0.61 -0.88
CA THR A 30 -10.29 0.80 -1.18
C THR A 30 -11.64 1.24 -0.64
N TRP A 31 -11.69 2.41 -0.01
CA TRP A 31 -12.93 3.03 0.45
C TRP A 31 -13.40 4.08 -0.56
N PRO A 32 -14.58 3.91 -1.18
CA PRO A 32 -15.16 4.94 -2.03
C PRO A 32 -15.56 6.18 -1.21
N LYS A 33 -15.66 7.36 -1.84
CA LYS A 33 -16.13 8.57 -1.15
C LYS A 33 -17.65 8.54 -0.95
N LYS A 34 -18.38 7.95 -1.89
CA LYS A 34 -19.83 7.78 -1.86
C LYS A 34 -20.25 6.50 -2.58
N LEU A 35 -21.46 6.03 -2.29
CA LEU A 35 -21.97 4.78 -2.88
C LEU A 35 -22.04 4.83 -4.41
N SER A 36 -22.33 5.99 -4.99
CA SER A 36 -22.38 6.19 -6.44
C SER A 36 -21.03 6.07 -7.15
N ASP A 37 -19.92 6.03 -6.40
CA ASP A 37 -18.59 5.80 -6.97
C ASP A 37 -18.32 4.32 -7.22
N LEU A 38 -19.13 3.43 -6.65
CA LEU A 38 -19.06 2.00 -6.93
C LEU A 38 -19.75 1.70 -8.26
N PRO A 39 -19.23 0.75 -9.05
CA PRO A 39 -19.97 0.18 -10.15
C PRO A 39 -21.28 -0.40 -9.58
N GLY A 40 -22.43 0.00 -10.13
CA GLY A 40 -23.71 -0.21 -9.46
C GLY A 40 -24.04 -1.68 -9.14
N ASP A 41 -23.81 -2.59 -10.10
CA ASP A 41 -24.17 -4.00 -9.96
C ASP A 41 -23.05 -4.83 -9.30
N ILE A 42 -23.19 -5.05 -8.00
CA ILE A 42 -22.27 -5.86 -7.18
C ILE A 42 -22.37 -7.37 -7.47
N THR A 43 -23.43 -7.82 -8.14
CA THR A 43 -23.62 -9.25 -8.48
C THR A 43 -22.82 -9.66 -9.70
N ARG A 44 -22.36 -8.67 -10.48
CA ARG A 44 -21.54 -8.90 -11.66
C ARG A 44 -20.11 -9.28 -11.26
N TYR A 45 -19.74 -10.54 -11.49
CA TYR A 45 -18.38 -11.04 -11.28
C TYR A 45 -17.45 -10.59 -12.43
N ASP A 46 -17.19 -9.29 -12.49
CA ASP A 46 -16.30 -8.67 -13.47
C ASP A 46 -15.31 -7.78 -12.72
N MET A 47 -14.08 -8.27 -12.53
CA MET A 47 -13.06 -7.51 -11.79
C MET A 47 -12.67 -6.20 -12.48
N THR A 48 -12.89 -6.10 -13.79
CA THR A 48 -12.54 -4.93 -14.62
C THR A 48 -13.57 -3.81 -14.52
N SER A 49 -14.73 -4.08 -13.93
CA SER A 49 -15.84 -3.14 -13.79
C SER A 49 -15.55 -1.95 -12.86
N GLY A 50 -14.39 -1.90 -12.20
CA GLY A 50 -13.96 -0.75 -11.39
C GLY A 50 -14.21 -0.89 -9.88
N PHE A 51 -14.56 -2.07 -9.38
CA PHE A 51 -14.70 -2.32 -7.93
C PHE A 51 -13.37 -2.34 -7.18
N THR A 52 -12.24 -2.52 -7.88
CA THR A 52 -10.93 -2.63 -7.27
C THR A 52 -10.05 -1.45 -7.64
N TYR A 53 -9.03 -1.16 -6.82
CA TYR A 53 -8.05 -0.11 -7.09
C TYR A 53 -7.30 -0.29 -8.42
N ARG A 54 -7.28 -1.53 -8.93
CA ARG A 54 -6.63 -1.91 -10.19
C ARG A 54 -7.35 -1.34 -11.41
N TYR A 55 -8.66 -1.13 -11.34
CA TYR A 55 -9.49 -0.80 -12.51
C TYR A 55 -10.41 0.41 -12.29
N SER A 56 -10.42 0.99 -11.09
CA SER A 56 -11.20 2.20 -10.80
C SER A 56 -10.41 3.46 -11.11
N ASN A 57 -10.99 4.35 -11.93
CA ASN A 57 -10.46 5.70 -12.16
C ASN A 57 -11.03 6.74 -11.18
N VAL A 58 -11.92 6.34 -10.27
CA VAL A 58 -12.55 7.26 -9.31
C VAL A 58 -11.61 7.45 -8.12
N GLU A 59 -11.39 8.70 -7.72
CA GLU A 59 -10.57 8.99 -6.55
C GLU A 59 -11.27 8.53 -5.27
N PRO A 60 -10.68 7.59 -4.51
CA PRO A 60 -11.29 7.07 -3.29
C PRO A 60 -11.09 7.99 -2.10
N LEU A 61 -11.84 7.75 -1.03
CA LEU A 61 -11.63 8.39 0.27
C LEU A 61 -10.35 7.89 0.92
N TYR A 62 -10.17 6.56 0.95
CA TYR A 62 -8.93 5.91 1.36
C TYR A 62 -8.55 4.86 0.33
N ARG A 63 -7.31 4.95 -0.17
CA ARG A 63 -6.76 4.02 -1.16
C ARG A 63 -6.42 2.68 -0.51
N PHE A 64 -6.42 1.61 -1.29
CA PHE A 64 -5.74 0.38 -0.91
C PHE A 64 -4.30 0.67 -0.45
N GLY A 65 -3.84 0.00 0.61
CA GLY A 65 -2.51 0.20 1.17
C GLY A 65 -2.35 1.44 2.05
N TYR A 66 -3.38 2.29 2.16
CA TYR A 66 -3.34 3.49 3.01
C TYR A 66 -3.31 3.12 4.49
N GLY A 67 -2.49 3.83 5.26
CA GLY A 67 -2.38 3.71 6.70
C GLY A 67 -1.47 4.81 7.23
N LEU A 68 -1.77 5.31 8.43
CA LEU A 68 -0.99 6.36 9.09
C LEU A 68 -0.01 5.74 10.08
N SER A 69 1.09 6.44 10.33
CA SER A 69 2.01 6.15 11.42
C SER A 69 2.21 7.39 12.31
N TYR A 70 2.64 7.18 13.56
CA TYR A 70 3.16 8.25 14.44
C TYR A 70 4.59 8.66 14.08
N SER A 71 5.21 7.99 13.12
CA SER A 71 6.45 8.42 12.50
C SER A 71 6.27 8.69 11.01
N ASN A 72 7.26 9.37 10.42
CA ASN A 72 7.31 9.68 9.00
C ASN A 72 8.50 8.96 8.38
N PHE A 73 8.30 8.40 7.19
CA PHE A 73 9.34 7.68 6.45
C PHE A 73 9.67 8.39 5.14
N PHE A 74 10.95 8.45 4.83
CA PHE A 74 11.47 9.02 3.58
C PHE A 74 12.10 7.92 2.74
N TYR A 75 11.65 7.82 1.50
CA TYR A 75 12.11 6.85 0.51
C TYR A 75 12.96 7.57 -0.54
N TYR A 76 14.15 7.04 -0.84
CA TYR A 76 15.08 7.69 -1.76
C TYR A 76 16.03 6.68 -2.45
N ASP A 77 16.79 7.15 -3.43
CA ASP A 77 17.76 6.36 -4.22
C ASP A 77 17.18 5.11 -4.89
N LEU A 78 15.97 5.23 -5.45
CA LEU A 78 15.34 4.15 -6.21
C LEU A 78 16.19 3.79 -7.45
N SER A 79 16.59 2.53 -7.54
CA SER A 79 17.36 2.00 -8.66
C SER A 79 16.96 0.56 -8.98
N PHE A 80 17.39 0.11 -10.15
CA PHE A 80 17.03 -1.20 -10.71
C PHE A 80 18.29 -1.89 -11.22
N ASN A 81 18.37 -3.22 -11.10
CA ASN A 81 19.47 -3.97 -11.72
C ASN A 81 19.43 -3.94 -13.26
N ALA A 82 18.25 -3.70 -13.86
CA ALA A 82 18.07 -3.62 -15.30
C ALA A 82 16.93 -2.67 -15.69
N THR A 83 17.03 -2.04 -16.86
CA THR A 83 15.99 -1.20 -17.46
C THR A 83 15.25 -1.88 -18.62
N ASN A 84 15.79 -2.98 -19.14
CA ASN A 84 15.17 -3.83 -20.13
C ASN A 84 15.24 -5.27 -19.64
N ILE A 85 14.09 -5.94 -19.60
CA ILE A 85 13.94 -7.32 -19.14
C ILE A 85 13.15 -8.12 -20.17
N LYS A 86 13.47 -9.41 -20.29
CA LYS A 86 12.69 -10.37 -21.09
C LYS A 86 11.73 -11.14 -20.19
N PRO A 87 10.68 -11.78 -20.75
CA PRO A 87 9.86 -12.70 -20.00
C PRO A 87 10.71 -13.78 -19.32
N GLY A 88 10.57 -13.90 -17.99
CA GLY A 88 11.34 -14.85 -17.18
C GLY A 88 12.58 -14.25 -16.49
N ASP A 89 13.00 -13.04 -16.85
CA ASP A 89 14.10 -12.36 -16.15
C ASP A 89 13.62 -11.83 -14.79
N GLY A 90 14.49 -11.91 -13.79
CA GLY A 90 14.28 -11.29 -12.47
C GLY A 90 14.62 -9.80 -12.50
N LEU A 91 13.72 -8.97 -11.95
CA LEU A 91 13.97 -7.55 -11.70
C LEU A 91 14.18 -7.34 -10.20
N THR A 92 15.33 -6.77 -9.83
CA THR A 92 15.62 -6.39 -8.44
C THR A 92 15.55 -4.87 -8.34
N ILE A 93 14.81 -4.41 -7.32
CA ILE A 93 14.61 -3.00 -7.02
C ILE A 93 15.38 -2.70 -5.74
N TYR A 94 16.17 -1.64 -5.75
CA TYR A 94 16.91 -1.16 -4.58
C TYR A 94 16.45 0.25 -4.27
N PHE A 95 16.24 0.55 -2.99
CA PHE A 95 15.89 1.89 -2.51
C PHE A 95 16.15 1.95 -1.02
N ASN A 96 16.40 3.16 -0.53
CA ASN A 96 16.65 3.39 0.88
C ASN A 96 15.39 3.90 1.57
N ILE A 97 15.20 3.51 2.82
CA ILE A 97 14.14 4.00 3.68
C ILE A 97 14.77 4.61 4.92
N LYS A 98 14.37 5.83 5.27
CA LYS A 98 14.78 6.49 6.50
C LYS A 98 13.58 6.86 7.36
N ASN A 99 13.63 6.50 8.64
CA ASN A 99 12.69 7.06 9.61
C ASN A 99 13.11 8.50 9.94
N ILE A 100 12.31 9.48 9.51
CA ILE A 100 12.55 10.91 9.74
C ILE A 100 11.69 11.48 10.86
N GLY A 101 10.88 10.66 11.52
CA GLY A 101 10.12 11.07 12.69
C GLY A 101 10.89 10.88 14.00
N GLN A 102 10.18 11.06 15.12
CA GLN A 102 10.77 11.07 16.47
C GLN A 102 10.47 9.79 17.26
N ARG A 103 9.78 8.82 16.66
CA ARG A 103 9.34 7.58 17.33
C ARG A 103 9.81 6.35 16.59
N ILE A 104 10.04 5.28 17.35
CA ILE A 104 10.24 3.94 16.81
C ILE A 104 8.92 3.48 16.18
N SER A 105 8.96 3.00 14.95
CA SER A 105 7.76 2.61 14.21
C SER A 105 8.05 1.48 13.24
N ASP A 106 7.01 0.71 12.93
CA ASP A 106 7.01 -0.18 11.79
C ASP A 106 6.69 0.59 10.51
N GLU A 107 7.15 0.08 9.37
CA GLU A 107 6.73 0.53 8.05
C GLU A 107 6.38 -0.65 7.15
N VAL A 108 5.34 -0.46 6.31
CA VAL A 108 4.92 -1.47 5.32
C VAL A 108 5.20 -0.93 3.92
N ILE A 109 6.27 -1.44 3.34
CA ILE A 109 6.73 -1.19 1.98
C ILE A 109 5.78 -1.88 1.01
N GLN A 110 5.36 -1.20 -0.04
CA GLN A 110 4.47 -1.75 -1.06
C GLN A 110 4.99 -1.40 -2.45
N ILE A 111 5.23 -2.41 -3.28
CA ILE A 111 5.74 -2.26 -4.64
C ILE A 111 4.60 -2.47 -5.62
N TYR A 112 4.37 -1.48 -6.46
CA TYR A 112 3.32 -1.49 -7.47
C TYR A 112 3.90 -1.45 -8.88
N LEU A 113 3.40 -2.31 -9.76
CA LEU A 113 3.72 -2.32 -11.18
C LEU A 113 2.56 -1.76 -11.99
N SER A 114 2.86 -0.87 -12.94
CA SER A 114 1.90 -0.28 -13.87
C SER A 114 2.39 -0.46 -15.29
N ILE A 115 1.51 -0.95 -16.17
CA ILE A 115 1.84 -1.20 -17.58
C ILE A 115 1.43 0.02 -18.40
N HIS A 116 2.41 0.69 -19.01
CA HIS A 116 2.18 1.80 -19.93
C HIS A 116 2.31 1.28 -21.37
N LEU A 117 1.18 0.98 -22.01
CA LEU A 117 1.17 0.58 -23.42
C LEU A 117 1.16 1.83 -24.31
N LYS A 118 2.19 1.98 -25.15
CA LYS A 118 2.31 3.15 -26.04
C LYS A 118 1.33 3.12 -27.23
N ASN A 119 0.80 1.97 -27.65
CA ASN A 119 0.09 1.83 -28.94
C ASN A 119 -1.04 0.78 -28.98
N THR A 120 -1.68 0.44 -27.85
CA THR A 120 -2.75 -0.56 -27.86
C THR A 120 -3.92 -0.15 -26.98
N SER A 121 -5.11 -0.07 -27.56
CA SER A 121 -6.41 0.01 -26.89
C SER A 121 -6.81 -1.35 -26.33
N LEU A 122 -5.96 -1.93 -25.48
CA LEU A 122 -6.39 -3.04 -24.62
C LEU A 122 -7.33 -2.43 -23.58
N ALA A 123 -8.64 -2.63 -23.78
CA ALA A 123 -9.62 -2.39 -22.73
C ALA A 123 -9.21 -3.25 -21.52
N ASN A 124 -9.20 -2.65 -20.32
CA ASN A 124 -9.02 -3.33 -19.04
C ASN A 124 -7.57 -3.66 -18.62
N VAL A 125 -6.61 -2.75 -18.87
CA VAL A 125 -5.29 -2.84 -18.22
C VAL A 125 -5.38 -2.30 -16.78
N SER A 126 -4.75 -3.03 -15.85
CA SER A 126 -4.65 -2.62 -14.45
C SER A 126 -3.83 -1.33 -14.34
N LEU A 127 -4.39 -0.29 -13.71
CA LEU A 127 -3.71 0.99 -13.46
C LEU A 127 -2.43 0.81 -12.64
N ALA A 128 -2.52 0.00 -11.60
CA ALA A 128 -1.40 -0.43 -10.77
C ALA A 128 -1.73 -1.79 -10.16
N GLN A 129 -0.75 -2.65 -9.99
CA GLN A 129 -0.90 -3.96 -9.34
C GLN A 129 0.18 -4.09 -8.26
N LEU A 130 -0.22 -4.50 -7.06
CA LEU A 130 0.73 -4.83 -6.00
C LEU A 130 1.46 -6.10 -6.43
N VAL A 131 2.78 -6.03 -6.53
CA VAL A 131 3.63 -7.17 -6.91
C VAL A 131 4.40 -7.73 -5.72
N ASP A 132 4.70 -6.88 -4.75
CA ASP A 132 5.40 -7.29 -3.53
C ASP A 132 5.09 -6.32 -2.39
N PHE A 133 5.23 -6.79 -1.15
CA PHE A 133 5.18 -5.96 0.04
C PHE A 133 6.02 -6.57 1.16
N GLU A 134 6.64 -5.70 1.96
CA GLU A 134 7.43 -6.12 3.11
C GLU A 134 7.10 -5.22 4.30
N ARG A 135 6.99 -5.83 5.48
CA ARG A 135 6.85 -5.10 6.74
C ARG A 135 8.17 -5.17 7.48
N ILE A 136 8.72 -3.99 7.78
CA ILE A 136 9.90 -3.86 8.62
C ILE A 136 9.47 -3.26 9.95
N SER A 137 9.86 -3.91 11.03
CA SER A 137 9.46 -3.53 12.38
C SER A 137 10.57 -2.79 13.12
N ASP A 138 10.16 -2.04 14.13
CA ASP A 138 11.05 -1.48 15.16
C ASP A 138 12.14 -0.53 14.62
N ILE A 139 11.80 0.27 13.59
CA ILE A 139 12.72 1.19 12.93
C ILE A 139 12.94 2.43 13.80
N ASN A 140 14.16 2.65 14.27
CA ASN A 140 14.51 3.76 15.15
C ASN A 140 14.49 5.12 14.43
N PRO A 141 14.28 6.24 15.16
CA PRO A 141 14.45 7.57 14.61
C PRO A 141 15.83 7.75 13.95
N ALA A 142 15.86 8.33 12.75
CA ALA A 142 17.04 8.51 11.91
C ALA A 142 17.71 7.22 11.39
N GLU A 143 17.20 6.03 11.71
CA GLU A 143 17.67 4.77 11.16
C GLU A 143 17.40 4.69 9.66
N ILE A 144 18.34 4.08 8.94
CA ILE A 144 18.30 3.86 7.49
C ILE A 144 18.29 2.37 7.24
N ILE A 145 17.37 1.91 6.41
CA ILE A 145 17.26 0.55 5.92
C ILE A 145 17.56 0.55 4.41
N LEU A 146 18.32 -0.46 3.99
CA LEU A 146 18.81 -0.68 2.62
C LEU A 146 18.05 -1.82 1.94
#